data_AF-A0A962QNZ5-F1
#
_entry.id   AF-A0A962QNZ5-F1
#
_cell.length_a   1.000
_cell.length_b   1.000
_cell.length_c   1.000
_cell.angle_alpha   90.00
_cell.angle_beta   90.00
_cell.angle_gamma   90.00
#
_symmetry.space_group_name_H-M   'P 1'
#
loop_
_entity.id
_entity.type
_entity.pdbx_description
1 polymer ?
#
loop_
_entity_poly.entity_id
_entity_poly.type
_entity_poly.pdbx_seq_one_letter_code
_entity_poly.pdbx_strand_id
1 'polypeptide(L)' 'HAAIDRGSVEALVNPVHSLKSSSANVGAMQLSDLAREAERLARGGNLSDASAAFRAVEAAYQVAEEALRDHVDNASAA' A
#
# COMPACT_ATOMS: atom_id res chain seq x y z
N HIS A 1 -0.29 12.19 7.76
CA HIS A 1 -1.01 11.83 6.52
C HIS A 1 -1.91 12.99 6.09
N ALA A 2 -1.41 13.93 5.28
CA ALA A 2 -2.11 15.18 4.97
C ALA A 2 -3.49 15.03 4.28
N ALA A 3 -3.80 13.86 3.70
CA ALA A 3 -5.11 13.55 3.12
C ALA A 3 -6.15 13.06 4.15
N ILE A 4 -5.70 12.38 5.23
CA ILE A 4 -6.57 11.99 6.35
C ILE A 4 -7.05 13.24 7.09
N ASP A 5 -6.15 14.21 7.28
CA ASP A 5 -6.45 15.48 7.97
C ASP A 5 -7.41 16.39 7.19
N ARG A 6 -7.56 16.15 5.87
CA ARG A 6 -8.45 16.92 4.97
C ARG A 6 -9.74 16.20 4.63
N GLY A 7 -9.98 15.00 5.15
CA GLY A 7 -11.20 14.21 4.90
C GLY A 7 -11.45 13.85 3.44
N SER A 8 -10.42 13.92 2.57
CA SER A 8 -10.59 13.66 1.14
C SER A 8 -10.44 12.15 0.86
N VAL A 9 -11.58 11.45 0.85
CA VAL A 9 -11.65 10.01 0.54
C VAL A 9 -10.98 9.69 -0.80
N GLU A 10 -11.18 10.51 -1.83
CA GLU A 10 -10.56 10.31 -3.15
C GLU A 10 -9.04 10.42 -3.11
N ALA A 11 -8.49 11.36 -2.33
CA ALA A 11 -7.06 11.50 -2.14
C ALA A 11 -6.43 10.30 -1.40
N LEU A 12 -7.23 9.52 -0.67
CA LEU A 12 -6.82 8.29 -0.01
C LEU A 12 -7.00 7.06 -0.90
N VAL A 13 -8.07 6.99 -1.69
CA VAL A 13 -8.45 5.84 -2.52
C VAL A 13 -7.54 5.66 -3.74
N ASN A 14 -7.21 6.75 -4.45
CA ASN A 14 -6.45 6.64 -5.70
C ASN A 14 -5.06 6.01 -5.50
N PRO A 15 -4.25 6.43 -4.48
CA PRO A 15 -2.95 5.81 -4.23
C PRO A 15 -3.03 4.32 -3.89
N VAL A 16 -3.95 3.92 -3.01
CA VAL A 16 -4.09 2.50 -2.61
C VAL A 16 -4.64 1.63 -3.72
N HIS A 17 -5.49 2.18 -4.59
CA HIS A 17 -6.00 1.47 -5.76
C HIS A 17 -4.85 1.12 -6.74
N SER A 18 -4.01 2.09 -7.07
CA SER A 18 -2.83 1.88 -7.91
C SER A 18 -1.81 0.93 -7.24
N LEU A 19 -1.60 1.09 -5.93
CA LEU A 19 -0.67 0.26 -5.16
C LEU A 19 -1.09 -1.21 -5.13
N LYS A 20 -2.39 -1.49 -4.98
CA LYS A 20 -2.95 -2.85 -5.00
C LYS A 20 -2.59 -3.61 -6.28
N SER A 21 -2.85 -3.01 -7.43
CA SER A 21 -2.63 -3.65 -8.74
C SER A 21 -1.14 -3.81 -9.06
N SER A 22 -0.34 -2.77 -8.81
CA SER A 22 1.12 -2.83 -9.03
C SER A 22 1.79 -3.86 -8.13
N SER A 23 1.39 -3.95 -6.86
CA SER A 23 1.93 -4.93 -5.91
C SER A 23 1.59 -6.37 -6.30
N ALA A 24 0.36 -6.63 -6.75
CA ALA A 24 -0.03 -7.95 -7.25
C ALA A 24 0.78 -8.36 -8.49
N ASN A 25 1.07 -7.42 -9.38
CA ASN A 25 1.84 -7.67 -10.60
C ASN A 25 3.29 -8.11 -10.33
N VAL A 26 3.88 -7.68 -9.21
CA VAL A 26 5.25 -8.06 -8.80
C VAL A 26 5.27 -9.15 -7.72
N GLY A 27 4.13 -9.76 -7.41
CA GLY A 27 4.03 -10.83 -6.42
C GLY A 27 4.05 -10.39 -4.95
N ALA A 28 4.00 -9.08 -4.67
CA ALA A 28 3.91 -8.52 -3.32
C ALA A 28 2.47 -8.65 -2.77
N MET A 29 2.03 -9.89 -2.55
CA MET A 29 0.61 -10.21 -2.25
C MET A 29 0.13 -9.60 -0.93
N GLN A 30 0.96 -9.62 0.11
CA GLN A 30 0.62 -9.02 1.40
C GLN A 30 0.37 -7.51 1.28
N LEU A 31 1.20 -6.80 0.51
CA LEU A 31 1.01 -5.37 0.25
C LEU A 31 -0.27 -5.12 -0.56
N SER A 32 -0.58 -6.00 -1.53
CA SER A 32 -1.82 -5.91 -2.30
C SER A 32 -3.07 -6.09 -1.44
N ASP A 33 -3.06 -7.05 -0.52
CA ASP A 33 -4.17 -7.31 0.42
C ASP A 33 -4.38 -6.13 1.38
N LEU A 34 -3.29 -5.57 1.93
CA LEU A 34 -3.37 -4.42 2.83
C LEU A 34 -3.85 -3.16 2.10
N ALA A 35 -3.41 -2.93 0.86
CA ALA A 35 -3.88 -1.82 0.03
C ALA A 35 -5.39 -1.95 -0.28
N ARG A 36 -5.88 -3.18 -0.51
CA ARG A 36 -7.33 -3.44 -0.69
C ARG A 36 -8.12 -3.10 0.56
N GLU A 37 -7.63 -3.46 1.74
CA GLU A 37 -8.30 -3.16 3.00
C GLU A 37 -8.30 -1.65 3.30
N ALA A 38 -7.18 -0.96 3.05
CA ALA A 38 -7.12 0.49 3.16
C ALA A 38 -8.09 1.19 2.19
N GLU A 39 -8.22 0.71 0.94
CA GLU A 39 -9.20 1.20 -0.04
C GLU A 39 -10.64 1.02 0.48
N ARG A 40 -10.95 -0.14 1.04
CA ARG A 40 -12.28 -0.45 1.61
C ARG A 40 -12.63 0.48 2.77
N LEU A 41 -11.69 0.68 3.70
CA LEU A 41 -11.88 1.55 4.87
C LEU A 41 -12.03 3.03 4.48
N ALA A 42 -11.21 3.52 3.54
CA ALA A 42 -11.30 4.88 3.03
C ALA A 42 -12.66 5.14 2.36
N ARG A 43 -13.15 4.21 1.52
CA ARG A 43 -14.49 4.30 0.90
C ARG A 43 -15.63 4.26 1.93
N GLY A 44 -15.43 3.57 3.05
CA GLY A 44 -16.40 3.48 4.15
C GLY A 44 -16.47 4.72 5.04
N GLY A 45 -15.63 5.73 4.82
CA GLY A 45 -15.62 6.97 5.61
C GLY A 45 -15.07 6.82 7.04
N ASN A 46 -14.52 5.65 7.40
CA ASN A 46 -13.94 5.41 8.71
C ASN A 46 -12.45 5.81 8.71
N LEU A 47 -12.21 7.10 8.87
CA LEU A 47 -10.87 7.70 8.76
C LEU A 47 -9.91 7.29 9.89
N SER A 48 -10.43 6.97 11.09
CA SER A 48 -9.61 6.49 12.21
C SER A 48 -9.04 5.09 11.92
N ASP A 49 -9.87 4.18 11.43
CA ASP A 49 -9.44 2.81 11.10
C ASP A 49 -8.59 2.79 9.83
N ALA A 50 -8.89 3.68 8.88
CA ALA A 50 -8.07 3.88 7.69
C ALA A 50 -6.62 4.25 8.08
N SER A 51 -6.41 5.08 9.11
CA SER A 51 -5.06 5.47 9.55
C SER A 51 -4.19 4.26 9.96
N ALA A 52 -4.76 3.28 10.67
CA ALA A 52 -4.03 2.07 11.02
C ALA A 52 -3.72 1.21 9.79
N ALA A 53 -4.67 1.09 8.86
CA ALA A 53 -4.47 0.38 7.60
C ALA A 53 -3.39 1.05 6.74
N PHE A 54 -3.34 2.38 6.65
CA PHE A 54 -2.31 3.10 5.92
C PHE A 54 -0.91 2.91 6.50
N ARG A 55 -0.77 2.86 7.83
CA ARG A 55 0.53 2.51 8.46
C ARG A 55 0.95 1.08 8.13
N ALA A 56 0.02 0.14 8.11
CA ALA A 56 0.30 -1.24 7.73
C ALA A 56 0.73 -1.35 6.25
N VAL A 57 0.10 -0.57 5.36
CA VAL A 57 0.50 -0.47 3.94
C VAL A 57 1.93 0.07 3.81
N GLU A 58 2.29 1.13 4.54
CA GLU A 58 3.66 1.68 4.52
C GLU A 58 4.70 0.65 4.98
N ALA A 59 4.44 -0.04 6.10
CA ALA A 59 5.35 -1.07 6.60
C ALA A 59 5.52 -2.23 5.59
N ALA A 60 4.43 -2.69 5.00
CA ALA A 60 4.47 -3.75 3.99
C ALA A 60 5.16 -3.30 2.68
N TYR A 61 5.05 -2.01 2.34
CA TYR A 61 5.76 -1.44 1.20
C TYR A 61 7.27 -1.49 1.39
N GLN A 62 7.76 -1.09 2.57
CA GLN A 62 9.20 -1.14 2.87
C GLN A 62 9.75 -2.56 2.75
N VAL A 63 9.03 -3.55 3.30
CA VAL A 63 9.42 -4.97 3.20
C VAL A 63 9.43 -5.45 1.75
N ALA A 64 8.40 -5.12 0.97
CA ALA A 64 8.32 -5.53 -0.43
C ALA A 64 9.40 -4.86 -1.29
N GLU A 65 9.70 -3.58 -1.03
CA GLU A 65 10.75 -2.83 -1.70
C GLU A 65 12.13 -3.44 -1.44
N GLU A 66 12.46 -3.73 -0.18
CA GLU A 66 13.72 -4.35 0.21
C GLU A 66 13.90 -5.71 -0.47
N ALA A 67 12.90 -6.59 -0.37
CA ALA A 67 12.94 -7.90 -1.00
C ALA A 67 13.10 -7.84 -2.54
N LEU A 68 12.45 -6.87 -3.19
CA LEU A 68 12.55 -6.71 -4.64
C LEU A 68 13.92 -6.17 -5.05
N ARG A 69 14.49 -5.22 -4.30
CA ARG A 69 15.85 -4.71 -4.53
C ARG A 69 16.87 -5.83 -4.36
N ASP A 70 16.79 -6.61 -3.29
CA ASP A 70 17.66 -7.76 -3.06
C ASP A 70 17.55 -8.77 -4.22
N HIS A 71 16.35 -9.02 -4.74
CA HIS A 71 16.17 -9.93 -5.88
C HIS A 71 16.85 -9.39 -7.16
N VAL A 72 16.70 -8.11 -7.45
CA VAL A 72 17.30 -7.46 -8.63
C VAL A 72 18.82 -7.42 -8.53
N ASP A 73 19.37 -7.09 -7.35
CA ASP A 73 20.80 -7.04 -7.10
C ASP A 73 21.44 -8.43 -7.24
N ASN A 74 20.81 -9.47 -6.66
CA ASN A 74 21.25 -10.85 -6.80
C ASN A 74 21.16 -11.36 -8.25
N ALA A 75 20.12 -10.98 -9.00
CA ALA A 75 19.98 -11.35 -10.41
C ALA A 75 20.99 -10.65 -11.32
N SER A 76 21.44 -9.44 -10.94
CA SER A 76 22.42 -8.66 -11.71
C SER A 76 23.88 -9.08 -11.44
N ALA A 77 24.12 -9.80 -10.35
CA ALA A 77 25.44 -10.32 -9.96
C ALA A 77 25.74 -11.74 -10.47
N ALA A 78 24.76 -12.42 -11.08
CA ALA A 78 24.85 -13.78 -11.64
C ALA A 78 25.11 -13.75 -13.15
#